data_AF-A0A820CFH9-F1
#
_entry.id   AF-A0A820CFH9-F1
#
_cell.length_a   1.000
_cell.length_b   1.000
_cell.length_c   1.000
_cell.angle_alpha   90.00
_cell.angle_beta   90.00
_cell.angle_gamma   90.00
#
_symmetry.space_group_name_H-M   'P 1'
#
loop_
_entity.id
_entity.type
_entity.pdbx_description
1 polymer ?
#
loop_
_entity_poly.entity_id
_entity_poly.type
_entity_poly.pdbx_seq_one_letter_code
_entity_poly.pdbx_strand_id
1 'polypeptide(L)'
;MNQTSTKTNPTSTSSSSSAYDDISNNQDEDITVIPPPKMKMQVATTITFRYCHTCGYQNLFKQFSELVRTHYPNMAVIGENYPPPSLRAFLARILSMLKMGLLVCLLFGQNPFALLSIPTPRIFHWALNNK
;
A
#
# COMPACT_ATOMS: atom_id res chain seq x y z
N MET A 1 38.76 0.23 13.77
CA MET A 1 39.25 -0.33 15.05
C MET A 1 38.53 0.43 16.17
N ASN A 2 37.65 -0.10 17.02
CA ASN A 2 37.52 -1.45 17.58
C ASN A 2 36.05 -1.82 17.89
N GLN A 3 35.78 -3.13 17.83
CA GLN A 3 34.59 -3.81 18.35
C GLN A 3 34.70 -3.97 19.88
N THR A 4 33.59 -4.20 20.60
CA THR A 4 33.30 -5.48 21.32
C THR A 4 31.98 -5.40 22.12
N SER A 5 31.17 -6.42 21.90
CA SER A 5 29.92 -6.87 22.53
C SER A 5 29.93 -6.94 24.08
N THR A 6 28.76 -6.88 24.74
CA THR A 6 28.06 -8.06 25.31
C THR A 6 26.76 -7.73 26.09
N LYS A 7 25.72 -8.46 25.68
CA LYS A 7 24.46 -8.94 26.29
C LYS A 7 24.46 -9.17 27.81
N THR A 8 23.36 -8.83 28.52
CA THR A 8 22.60 -9.67 29.51
C THR A 8 21.42 -8.91 30.17
N ASN A 9 20.21 -9.46 30.07
CA ASN A 9 19.06 -9.35 31.02
C ASN A 9 19.33 -10.39 32.17
N PRO A 10 18.66 -10.50 33.35
CA PRO A 10 17.27 -10.10 33.66
C PRO A 10 16.91 -9.75 35.14
N THR A 11 15.61 -9.55 35.38
CA THR A 11 14.83 -10.01 36.57
C THR A 11 14.71 -9.13 37.83
N SER A 12 13.42 -8.79 38.10
CA SER A 12 12.73 -8.55 39.39
C SER A 12 13.27 -7.43 40.29
N THR A 13 12.43 -6.58 40.89
CA THR A 13 11.61 -6.98 42.04
C THR A 13 10.60 -5.88 42.40
N SER A 14 9.45 -6.40 42.81
CA SER A 14 8.23 -5.88 43.42
C SER A 14 8.17 -4.52 44.15
N SER A 15 6.91 -4.06 44.16
CA SER A 15 6.13 -3.53 45.28
C SER A 15 6.33 -2.08 45.73
N SER A 16 5.44 -1.22 45.21
CA SER A 16 4.95 -0.02 45.91
C SER A 16 3.96 -0.45 46.99
N SER A 17 4.23 -0.07 48.22
CA SER A 17 3.34 -0.25 49.37
C SER A 17 2.41 0.96 49.56
N SER A 18 1.23 0.63 50.10
CA SER A 18 0.42 1.45 51.02
C SER A 18 -0.56 2.45 50.37
N ALA A 19 -1.78 2.62 50.88
CA ALA A 19 -2.60 1.95 51.89
C ALA A 19 -3.94 2.70 51.87
N TYR A 20 -5.08 2.05 52.12
CA TYR A 20 -6.22 2.62 52.86
C TYR A 20 -7.11 1.47 53.35
N ASP A 21 -7.37 1.51 54.65
CA ASP A 21 -8.01 0.51 55.53
C ASP A 21 -9.54 0.46 55.38
N ASP A 22 -10.16 -0.70 55.64
CA ASP A 22 -10.93 -0.91 56.89
C ASP A 22 -11.46 -2.35 57.02
N ILE A 23 -11.49 -2.84 58.27
CA ILE A 23 -11.80 -4.22 58.66
C ILE A 23 -13.22 -4.31 59.24
N SER A 24 -14.07 -5.20 58.72
CA SER A 24 -14.78 -6.18 59.57
C SER A 24 -15.67 -7.18 58.82
N ASN A 25 -15.37 -8.44 59.14
CA ASN A 25 -16.26 -9.57 59.39
C ASN A 25 -16.84 -10.40 58.24
N ASN A 26 -16.41 -11.67 58.28
CA ASN A 26 -16.86 -12.85 57.56
C ASN A 26 -18.37 -13.08 57.61
N GLN A 27 -18.95 -13.41 56.46
CA GLN A 27 -19.99 -14.43 56.33
C GLN A 27 -19.85 -15.02 54.91
N ASP A 28 -19.57 -16.32 54.84
CA ASP A 28 -19.44 -17.09 53.59
C ASP A 28 -20.76 -17.11 52.81
N GLU A 29 -20.79 -16.48 51.63
CA GLU A 29 -21.76 -16.76 50.56
C GLU A 29 -20.98 -17.13 49.30
N ASP A 30 -21.10 -18.39 48.88
CA ASP A 30 -20.60 -18.93 47.62
C ASP A 30 -21.31 -18.23 46.45
N ILE A 31 -20.77 -17.08 46.03
CA ILE A 31 -21.13 -16.48 44.74
C ILE A 31 -20.12 -16.98 43.73
N THR A 32 -20.51 -18.02 42.99
CA THR A 32 -19.78 -18.53 41.85
C THR A 32 -19.53 -17.37 40.87
N VAL A 33 -18.30 -16.83 40.86
CA VAL A 33 -17.89 -15.79 39.93
C VAL A 33 -17.88 -16.40 38.53
N ILE A 34 -18.97 -16.21 37.78
CA ILE A 34 -19.04 -16.60 36.37
C ILE A 34 -17.97 -15.79 35.65
N PRO A 35 -16.93 -16.42 35.06
CA PRO A 35 -15.92 -15.68 34.33
C PRO A 35 -16.59 -14.95 33.17
N PRO A 36 -16.20 -13.69 32.87
CA PRO A 36 -16.82 -12.93 31.80
C PRO A 36 -16.72 -13.73 30.50
N PRO A 37 -17.80 -13.76 29.70
CA PRO A 37 -17.82 -14.54 28.47
C PRO A 37 -16.63 -14.11 27.60
N LYS A 38 -15.75 -15.06 27.30
CA LYS A 38 -14.68 -14.87 26.32
C LYS A 38 -15.37 -14.61 24.98
N MET A 39 -15.60 -13.34 24.66
CA MET A 39 -16.02 -12.92 23.33
C MET A 39 -14.94 -13.45 22.38
N LYS A 40 -15.29 -14.48 21.61
CA LYS A 40 -14.44 -14.97 20.54
C LYS A 40 -14.18 -13.78 19.64
N MET A 41 -12.93 -13.31 19.61
CA MET A 41 -12.45 -12.32 18.66
C MET A 41 -12.89 -12.79 17.28
N GLN A 42 -13.96 -12.20 16.77
CA GLN A 42 -14.56 -12.58 15.51
C GLN A 42 -13.51 -12.22 14.45
N VAL A 43 -12.93 -13.23 13.82
CA VAL A 43 -11.86 -13.05 12.83
C VAL A 43 -12.39 -12.09 11.77
N ALA A 44 -11.87 -10.86 11.77
CA ALA A 44 -12.23 -9.87 10.78
C ALA A 44 -11.65 -10.33 9.44
N THR A 45 -12.50 -10.87 8.57
CA THR A 45 -12.13 -11.19 7.20
C THR A 45 -11.61 -9.91 6.55
N THR A 46 -10.31 -9.91 6.25
CA THR A 46 -9.59 -8.73 5.74
C THR A 46 -9.55 -8.81 4.22
N ILE A 47 -10.06 -7.78 3.55
CA ILE A 47 -10.07 -7.70 2.08
C ILE A 47 -8.97 -6.72 1.66
N THR A 48 -8.07 -7.18 0.78
CA THR A 48 -6.98 -6.36 0.24
C THR A 48 -7.34 -5.83 -1.15
N PHE A 49 -7.30 -4.51 -1.31
CA PHE A 49 -7.49 -3.84 -2.58
C PHE A 49 -6.14 -3.39 -3.12
N ARG A 50 -5.75 -3.95 -4.28
CA ARG A 50 -4.55 -3.51 -4.98
C ARG A 50 -4.93 -2.47 -6.02
N TYR A 51 -4.36 -1.27 -5.92
CA TYR A 51 -4.64 -0.18 -6.84
C TYR A 51 -3.39 0.62 -7.19
N CYS A 52 -3.44 1.35 -8.31
CA CYS A 52 -2.33 2.19 -8.74
C CYS A 52 -2.40 3.56 -8.06
N HIS A 53 -1.47 3.83 -7.13
CA HIS A 53 -1.40 5.12 -6.44
C HIS A 53 -1.12 6.30 -7.37
N THR A 54 -0.29 6.11 -8.40
CA THR A 54 0.11 7.15 -9.36
C THR A 54 -0.89 7.36 -10.49
N CYS A 55 -1.85 6.44 -10.66
CA CYS A 55 -2.87 6.53 -11.70
C CYS A 55 -4.14 7.27 -11.23
N GLY A 56 -4.12 7.86 -10.03
CA GLY A 56 -5.23 8.68 -9.50
C GLY A 56 -6.35 7.92 -8.76
N TYR A 57 -6.20 6.61 -8.52
CA TYR A 57 -7.26 5.81 -7.88
C TYR A 57 -7.36 5.97 -6.35
N GLN A 58 -6.49 6.77 -5.73
CA GLN A 58 -6.46 6.97 -4.27
C GLN A 58 -7.77 7.53 -3.72
N ASN A 59 -8.40 8.48 -4.43
CA ASN A 59 -9.62 9.13 -3.94
C ASN A 59 -10.83 8.19 -3.96
N LEU A 60 -10.93 7.36 -5.00
CA LEU A 60 -11.96 6.33 -5.12
C LEU A 60 -11.82 5.27 -4.02
N PHE A 61 -10.59 4.86 -3.73
CA PHE A 61 -10.32 3.94 -2.63
C PHE A 61 -10.76 4.52 -1.28
N LYS A 62 -10.47 5.81 -1.01
CA LYS A 62 -10.90 6.47 0.24
C LYS A 62 -12.42 6.44 0.40
N GLN A 63 -13.16 6.91 -0.60
CA GLN A 63 -14.63 6.93 -0.60
C GLN A 63 -15.22 5.52 -0.43
N PHE A 64 -14.69 4.55 -1.16
CA PHE A 64 -15.12 3.16 -1.05
C PHE A 64 -14.83 2.58 0.34
N SER A 65 -13.64 2.86 0.89
CA SER A 65 -13.25 2.36 2.21
C SER A 65 -14.11 2.94 3.33
N GLU A 66 -14.58 4.18 3.21
CA GLU A 66 -15.51 4.81 4.15
C GLU A 66 -16.88 4.13 4.09
N LEU A 67 -17.41 3.92 2.88
CA LEU A 67 -18.68 3.23 2.68
C LEU A 67 -18.67 1.81 3.27
N VAL A 68 -17.60 1.05 3.02
CA VAL A 68 -17.49 -0.33 3.51
C VAL A 68 -17.40 -0.38 5.04
N ARG A 69 -16.69 0.57 5.67
CA ARG A 69 -16.61 0.64 7.14
C ARG A 69 -17.98 0.88 7.78
N THR A 70 -18.83 1.68 7.14
CA THR A 70 -20.19 1.96 7.62
C THR A 70 -21.13 0.75 7.50
N HIS A 71 -21.03 -0.03 6.41
CA HIS A 71 -21.93 -1.16 6.16
C HIS A 71 -21.43 -2.50 6.73
N TYR A 72 -20.13 -2.67 6.93
CA TYR A 72 -19.50 -3.92 7.37
C TYR A 72 -18.49 -3.66 8.50
N PRO A 73 -18.95 -3.45 9.75
CA PRO A 73 -18.08 -3.06 10.87
C PRO A 73 -17.09 -4.15 11.31
N ASN A 74 -17.33 -5.41 10.92
CA ASN A 74 -16.45 -6.55 11.23
C ASN A 74 -15.43 -6.85 10.12
N MET A 75 -15.32 -6.01 9.08
CA MET A 75 -14.42 -6.21 7.95
C MET A 75 -13.35 -5.11 7.88
N ALA A 76 -12.08 -5.52 7.77
CA ALA A 76 -10.97 -4.60 7.60
C ALA A 76 -10.60 -4.47 6.11
N VAL A 77 -10.53 -3.22 5.62
CA VAL A 77 -10.15 -2.89 4.24
C VAL A 77 -8.71 -2.40 4.22
N ILE A 78 -7.82 -3.11 3.53
CA ILE A 78 -6.41 -2.73 3.35
C ILE A 78 -6.18 -2.30 1.91
N GLY A 79 -5.58 -1.12 1.72
CA GLY A 79 -5.16 -0.64 0.41
C GLY A 79 -3.68 -0.93 0.18
N GLU A 80 -3.37 -1.72 -0.84
CA GLU A 80 -2.00 -2.01 -1.26
C GLU A 80 -1.71 -1.38 -2.63
N ASN A 81 -0.46 -0.95 -2.84
CA ASN A 81 -0.03 -0.48 -4.15
C ASN A 81 0.14 -1.67 -5.10
N TYR A 82 -0.51 -1.61 -6.27
CA TYR A 82 -0.32 -2.61 -7.31
C TYR A 82 1.03 -2.40 -8.02
N PRO A 83 2.01 -3.33 -7.89
CA PRO A 83 3.24 -3.24 -8.65
C PRO A 83 2.94 -3.58 -10.12
N PRO A 84 3.21 -2.69 -11.09
CA PRO A 84 3.00 -3.02 -12.48
C PRO A 84 3.91 -4.20 -12.87
N PRO A 85 3.41 -5.20 -13.62
CA PRO A 85 4.23 -6.31 -14.09
C PRO A 85 5.49 -5.79 -14.79
N SER A 86 6.64 -6.34 -14.43
CA SER A 86 7.97 -5.85 -14.85
C SER A 86 8.08 -5.66 -16.36
N LEU A 87 7.53 -6.59 -17.15
CA LEU A 87 7.51 -6.50 -18.61
C LEU A 87 6.69 -5.31 -19.14
N ARG A 88 5.49 -5.10 -18.60
CA ARG A 88 4.61 -4.00 -19.03
C ARG A 88 5.22 -2.65 -18.63
N ALA A 89 5.82 -2.57 -17.46
CA ALA A 89 6.53 -1.37 -17.00
C ALA A 89 7.76 -1.07 -17.87
N PHE A 90 8.51 -2.10 -18.28
CA PHE A 90 9.65 -1.94 -19.17
C PHE A 90 9.24 -1.46 -20.57
N LEU A 91 8.21 -2.07 -21.16
CA LEU A 91 7.66 -1.63 -22.44
C LEU A 91 7.15 -0.18 -22.38
N ALA A 92 6.45 0.20 -21.30
CA ALA A 92 5.99 1.57 -21.11
C ALA A 92 7.17 2.58 -21.06
N ARG A 93 8.27 2.22 -20.40
CA ARG A 93 9.50 3.04 -20.37
C ARG A 93 10.13 3.17 -21.75
N ILE A 94 10.27 2.06 -22.49
CA ILE A 94 10.79 2.07 -23.85
C ILE A 94 9.93 2.95 -24.75
N LEU A 95 8.60 2.79 -24.72
CA LEU A 95 7.69 3.59 -25.54
C LEU A 95 7.77 5.07 -25.19
N SER A 96 7.91 5.40 -23.90
CA SER A 96 8.08 6.77 -23.45
C SER A 96 9.38 7.38 -23.99
N MET A 97 10.50 6.66 -23.90
CA MET A 97 11.78 7.10 -24.45
C MET A 97 11.74 7.19 -25.98
N LEU A 98 11.16 6.20 -26.66
CA LEU A 98 11.01 6.16 -28.12
C LEU A 98 10.19 7.34 -28.64
N LYS A 99 9.06 7.66 -27.99
CA LYS A 99 8.23 8.82 -28.33
C LYS A 99 9.03 10.11 -28.28
N MET A 100 9.81 10.29 -27.22
CA MET A 100 10.62 11.51 -27.02
C MET A 100 11.78 11.55 -28.02
N GLY A 101 12.46 10.43 -28.27
CA GLY A 101 13.51 10.33 -29.28
C GLY A 101 13.00 10.62 -30.68
N LEU A 102 11.82 10.11 -31.04
CA LEU A 102 11.20 10.36 -32.33
C LEU A 102 10.82 11.83 -32.52
N LEU A 103 10.31 12.48 -31.47
CA LEU A 103 10.05 13.91 -31.47
C LEU A 103 11.33 14.72 -31.72
N VAL A 104 12.40 14.40 -31.00
CA VAL A 104 13.70 15.09 -31.14
C VAL A 104 14.28 14.89 -32.53
N CYS A 105 14.25 13.66 -33.05
CA CYS A 105 14.70 13.33 -34.42
C CYS A 105 13.94 14.14 -35.48
N LEU A 106 12.61 14.24 -35.33
CA LEU A 106 11.76 15.03 -36.22
C LEU A 106 12.12 16.53 -36.18
N LEU A 107 12.41 17.08 -34.99
CA LEU A 107 12.81 18.49 -34.84
C LEU A 107 14.16 18.79 -35.53
N PHE A 108 15.07 17.82 -35.58
CA PHE A 108 16.33 17.95 -36.32
C PHE A 108 16.17 17.80 -37.85
N GLY A 109 14.95 17.59 -38.35
CA GLY A 109 14.68 17.38 -39.78
C GLY A 109 15.10 16.01 -40.30
N GLN A 110 15.43 15.07 -39.40
CA GLN A 110 15.71 13.69 -39.77
C GLN A 110 14.42 12.89 -39.85
N ASN A 111 14.29 12.05 -40.89
CA ASN A 111 13.11 11.21 -41.07
C ASN A 111 13.16 10.00 -40.13
N PRO A 112 12.33 9.91 -39.08
CA PRO A 112 12.37 8.79 -38.15
C PRO A 112 11.99 7.45 -38.81
N PHE A 113 11.21 7.50 -39.90
CA PHE A 113 10.85 6.33 -40.71
C PHE A 113 12.06 5.73 -41.44
N ALA A 114 12.99 6.58 -41.90
CA ALA A 114 14.22 6.13 -42.53
C ALA A 114 15.10 5.36 -41.54
N LEU A 115 15.13 5.78 -40.27
CA LEU A 115 15.86 5.08 -39.21
C LEU A 115 15.26 3.71 -38.88
N LEU A 116 13.93 3.58 -38.97
CA LEU A 116 13.22 2.32 -38.73
C LEU A 116 13.22 1.39 -39.95
N SER A 117 13.83 1.79 -41.08
CA SER A 117 13.79 1.08 -42.37
C SER A 117 12.35 0.80 -42.86
N ILE A 118 11.38 1.61 -42.43
CA ILE A 118 9.98 1.51 -42.84
C ILE A 118 9.75 2.54 -43.95
N PRO A 119 9.04 2.21 -45.03
CA PRO A 119 8.70 3.20 -46.05
C PRO A 119 7.91 4.35 -45.44
N THR A 120 8.34 5.59 -45.70
CA THR A 120 7.68 6.80 -45.21
C THR A 120 6.23 6.86 -45.72
N PRO A 121 5.23 6.92 -44.83
CA PRO A 121 3.82 6.88 -45.25
C PRO A 121 3.44 8.12 -46.06
N ARG A 122 2.53 7.95 -47.04
CA ARG A 122 2.08 9.03 -47.95
C ARG A 122 1.53 10.25 -47.20
N ILE A 123 0.89 10.05 -46.06
CA ILE A 123 0.35 11.13 -45.20
C ILE A 123 1.49 12.03 -44.68
N PHE A 124 2.64 11.45 -44.34
CA PHE A 124 3.79 12.22 -43.87
C PHE A 124 4.42 13.04 -44.99
N HIS A 125 4.54 12.46 -46.20
CA HIS A 125 4.95 13.21 -47.38
C HIS A 125 3.95 14.33 -47.73
N TRP A 126 2.66 14.09 -47.61
CA TRP A 126 1.63 15.12 -47.78
C TRP A 126 1.78 16.23 -46.75
N ALA A 127 1.97 15.90 -45.47
CA ALA A 127 2.13 16.88 -44.39
C ALA A 127 3.38 17.78 -44.55
N LEU A 128 4.45 17.24 -45.13
CA LEU A 128 5.68 18.01 -45.41
C LEU A 128 5.62 18.85 -46.69
N ASN A 129 4.84 18.43 -47.68
CA ASN A 129 4.75 19.11 -48.98
C ASN A 129 3.56 20.07 -49.10
N ASN A 130 2.65 20.08 -48.13
CA ASN A 130 1.61 21.09 -48.04
C ASN A 130 2.21 22.36 -47.42
N LYS A 131 2.70 23.25 -48.28
CA LYS A 131 3.09 24.62 -47.89
C LYS A 131 1.87 25.53 -47.86
#